data_AF-A0A502M2G1-F1
#
_entry.id   AF-A0A502M2G1-F1
#
_cell.length_a   1.000
_cell.length_b   1.000
_cell.length_c   1.000
_cell.angle_alpha   90.00
_cell.angle_beta   90.00
_cell.angle_gamma   90.00
#
_symmetry.space_group_name_H-M   'P 1'
#
loop_
_entity.id
_entity.type
_entity.pdbx_description
1 polymer ?
#
loop_
_entity_poly.entity_id
_entity_poly.type
_entity_poly.pdbx_seq_one_letter_code
_entity_poly.pdbx_strand_id
1 'polypeptide(L)'
;MKNNQNNIEELKKLCKKYEDGIYRSKTGLDYKKALEEIFILANKNDKPFTLEDVKEQPELKDFKFEGIRDFQYICKLKIKPLEIVNDIVTNEKILAFDFVNKETENVFKKSLGAVYMITCVSDGKEHIIKFGQTRTTFKERLNSYNCGTVTYWRTASTTNIKIVQSMITTYTTQTAYKLYIYDCSDDFYSFNWHGVESKKVATPKSIAAEDIIIKKFVKAFSKKPLANVHANATAKKENI
;
A
#
# COMPACT_ATOMS: atom_id res chain seq x y z
N MET A 1 26.79 -14.32 -10.73
CA MET A 1 27.00 -13.20 -9.78
C MET A 1 27.92 -12.13 -10.37
N LYS A 2 27.44 -11.38 -11.37
CA LYS A 2 28.11 -10.20 -11.95
C LYS A 2 26.99 -9.23 -12.33
N ASN A 3 26.73 -8.20 -11.51
CA ASN A 3 25.97 -6.97 -11.87
C ASN A 3 25.77 -5.94 -10.73
N ASN A 4 26.39 -6.08 -9.55
CA ASN A 4 26.02 -5.20 -8.41
C ASN A 4 26.55 -3.76 -8.49
N GLN A 5 27.70 -3.48 -9.13
CA GLN A 5 28.24 -2.10 -9.18
C GLN A 5 27.43 -1.18 -10.11
N ASN A 6 26.98 -1.66 -11.27
CA ASN A 6 26.16 -0.86 -12.19
C ASN A 6 24.81 -0.48 -11.60
N ASN A 7 24.24 -1.33 -10.73
CA ASN A 7 22.96 -1.05 -10.07
C ASN A 7 23.11 0.03 -8.98
N ILE A 8 24.23 0.04 -8.23
CA ILE A 8 24.40 0.99 -7.11
C ILE A 8 24.49 2.44 -7.59
N GLU A 9 25.22 2.73 -8.67
CA GLU A 9 25.31 4.09 -9.22
C GLU A 9 23.97 4.58 -9.77
N GLU A 10 23.17 3.71 -10.38
CA GLU A 10 21.79 4.03 -10.76
C GLU A 10 20.93 4.32 -9.54
N LEU A 11 20.99 3.47 -8.51
CA LEU A 11 20.26 3.67 -7.27
C LEU A 11 20.67 4.97 -6.53
N LYS A 12 21.95 5.37 -6.61
CA LYS A 12 22.41 6.66 -6.05
C LYS A 12 21.71 7.85 -6.72
N LYS A 13 21.29 7.75 -7.99
CA LYS A 13 20.50 8.81 -8.66
C LYS A 13 19.13 9.01 -8.02
N LEU A 14 18.57 7.99 -7.37
CA LEU A 14 17.32 8.10 -6.59
C LEU A 14 17.51 8.82 -5.25
N CYS A 15 18.75 9.06 -4.83
CA CYS A 15 19.09 9.51 -3.50
C CYS A 15 19.64 10.94 -3.48
N LYS A 16 19.52 11.59 -2.31
CA LYS A 16 20.35 12.72 -1.92
C LYS A 16 21.59 12.18 -1.20
N LYS A 17 22.76 12.73 -1.52
CA LYS A 17 24.01 12.44 -0.82
C LYS A 17 24.05 13.26 0.48
N TYR A 18 24.41 12.61 1.58
CA TYR A 18 24.69 13.20 2.88
C TYR A 18 26.19 13.06 3.18
N GLU A 19 26.63 13.62 4.30
CA GLU A 19 28.00 13.46 4.80
C GLU A 19 28.32 11.97 5.04
N ASP A 20 29.61 11.62 5.01
CA ASP A 20 30.12 10.27 5.31
C ASP A 20 29.67 9.14 4.36
N GLY A 21 29.45 9.45 3.07
CA GLY A 21 29.16 8.43 2.07
C GLY A 21 27.77 7.80 2.20
N ILE A 22 26.87 8.47 2.93
CA ILE A 22 25.47 8.06 3.14
C ILE A 22 24.60 8.65 2.03
N TYR A 23 23.77 7.82 1.40
CA TYR A 23 22.77 8.24 0.43
C TYR A 23 21.39 7.82 0.93
N ARG A 24 20.39 8.71 0.87
CA ARG A 24 18.98 8.37 1.18
C ARG A 24 18.05 8.85 0.08
N SER A 25 16.94 8.13 -0.16
CA SER A 25 15.95 8.50 -1.18
C SER A 25 15.64 10.00 -1.17
N LYS A 26 15.61 10.59 -2.36
CA LYS A 26 14.88 11.85 -2.60
C LYS A 26 13.41 11.63 -2.23
N THR A 27 12.67 12.72 -2.09
CA THR A 27 11.20 12.70 -1.94
C THR A 27 10.59 13.67 -2.94
N GLY A 28 9.26 13.69 -3.04
CA GLY A 28 8.52 14.60 -3.91
C GLY A 28 8.85 14.44 -5.38
N LEU A 29 8.79 15.57 -6.11
CA LEU A 29 9.03 15.60 -7.55
C LEU A 29 10.45 15.19 -7.94
N ASP A 30 11.45 15.48 -7.10
CA ASP A 30 12.84 15.09 -7.36
C ASP A 30 13.00 13.57 -7.40
N TYR A 31 12.29 12.87 -6.52
CA TYR A 31 12.28 11.41 -6.51
C TYR A 31 11.59 10.84 -7.75
N LYS A 32 10.43 11.40 -8.11
CA LYS A 32 9.67 10.98 -9.28
C LYS A 32 10.45 11.15 -10.59
N LYS A 33 11.13 12.29 -10.76
CA LYS A 33 12.01 12.53 -11.92
C LYS A 33 13.17 11.53 -11.97
N ALA A 34 13.81 11.27 -10.83
CA ALA A 34 14.89 10.28 -10.76
C ALA A 34 14.40 8.86 -11.11
N LEU A 35 13.18 8.48 -10.70
CA LEU A 35 12.58 7.21 -11.12
C LEU A 35 12.37 7.15 -12.64
N GLU A 36 11.92 8.23 -13.26
CA GLU A 36 11.71 8.32 -14.72
C GLU A 36 13.01 8.22 -15.53
N GLU A 37 14.13 8.66 -14.95
CA GLU A 37 15.46 8.55 -15.56
C GLU A 37 16.02 7.12 -15.53
N ILE A 38 15.69 6.34 -14.51
CA ILE A 38 16.25 4.99 -14.29
C ILE A 38 15.33 3.92 -14.86
N PHE A 39 14.02 4.14 -14.80
CA PHE A 39 13.04 3.13 -15.14
C PHE A 39 12.05 3.61 -16.21
N ILE A 40 11.76 2.74 -17.18
CA ILE A 40 10.69 2.98 -18.16
C ILE A 40 9.33 2.87 -17.46
N LEU A 41 8.67 3.99 -17.16
CA LEU A 41 7.38 4.02 -16.44
C LEU A 41 6.16 3.78 -17.35
N ALA A 42 6.10 2.60 -17.97
CA ALA A 42 5.06 2.27 -18.96
C ALA A 42 3.65 2.07 -18.35
N ASN A 43 3.53 1.60 -17.10
CA ASN A 43 2.24 1.33 -16.45
C ASN A 43 1.81 2.52 -15.57
N LYS A 44 0.50 2.78 -15.45
CA LYS A 44 -0.06 3.75 -14.49
C LYS A 44 0.38 3.49 -13.04
N ASN A 45 0.60 2.23 -12.68
CA ASN A 45 1.11 1.81 -11.37
C ASN A 45 2.60 2.13 -11.17
N ASP A 46 3.38 2.28 -12.24
CA ASP A 46 4.81 2.62 -12.15
C ASP A 46 5.04 4.07 -11.75
N LYS A 47 4.04 4.92 -11.97
CA LYS A 47 4.09 6.35 -11.67
C LYS A 47 3.60 6.56 -10.23
N PRO A 48 4.46 6.88 -9.25
CA PRO A 48 3.98 7.18 -7.90
C PRO A 48 3.08 8.42 -7.89
N PHE A 49 2.14 8.46 -6.95
CA PHE A 49 1.34 9.67 -6.71
C PHE A 49 2.12 10.69 -5.85
N THR A 50 1.83 11.97 -6.03
CA THR A 50 2.45 13.08 -5.29
C THR A 50 1.58 13.54 -4.12
N LEU A 51 2.03 14.56 -3.38
CA LEU A 51 1.25 15.12 -2.29
C LEU A 51 0.03 15.89 -2.81
N GLU A 52 0.13 16.52 -3.97
CA GLU A 52 -0.97 17.19 -4.66
C GLU A 52 -2.06 16.18 -5.03
N ASP A 53 -1.68 15.01 -5.58
CA ASP A 53 -2.62 13.93 -5.87
C ASP A 53 -3.38 13.48 -4.61
N VAL A 54 -2.70 13.47 -3.44
CA VAL A 54 -3.31 13.17 -2.13
C VAL A 54 -4.30 14.24 -1.71
N LYS A 55 -3.95 15.52 -1.83
CA LYS A 55 -4.82 16.65 -1.46
C LYS A 55 -6.09 16.71 -2.31
N GLU A 56 -6.03 16.23 -3.55
CA GLU A 56 -7.20 16.09 -4.43
C GLU A 56 -8.07 14.85 -4.16
N GLN A 57 -7.69 13.97 -3.22
CA GLN A 57 -8.56 12.86 -2.83
C GLN A 57 -9.65 13.33 -1.87
N PRO A 58 -10.84 12.70 -1.91
CA PRO A 58 -11.86 12.91 -0.89
C PRO A 58 -11.33 12.73 0.53
N GLU A 59 -11.75 13.60 1.44
CA GLU A 59 -11.47 13.45 2.87
C GLU A 59 -12.32 12.30 3.43
N LEU A 60 -11.75 11.54 4.38
CA LEU A 60 -12.44 10.43 5.04
C LEU A 60 -13.75 10.89 5.70
N LYS A 61 -13.75 12.07 6.32
CA LYS A 61 -14.93 12.63 7.00
C LYS A 61 -16.12 12.89 6.06
N ASP A 62 -15.86 13.05 4.76
CA ASP A 62 -16.88 13.34 3.76
C ASP A 62 -17.49 12.06 3.18
N PHE A 63 -16.90 10.88 3.45
CA PHE A 63 -17.41 9.62 2.96
C PHE A 63 -18.54 9.08 3.85
N LYS A 64 -19.80 9.36 3.46
CA LYS A 64 -21.00 9.07 4.27
C LYS A 64 -21.56 7.64 4.14
N PHE A 65 -20.83 6.70 3.55
CA PHE A 65 -21.29 5.31 3.48
C PHE A 65 -21.17 4.64 4.86
N GLU A 66 -22.28 4.08 5.36
CA GLU A 66 -22.34 3.55 6.74
C GLU A 66 -21.31 2.47 7.03
N GLY A 67 -21.01 1.58 6.07
CA GLY A 67 -20.03 0.51 6.25
C GLY A 67 -18.59 1.00 6.49
N ILE A 68 -18.32 2.31 6.39
CA ILE A 68 -17.04 2.88 6.85
C ILE A 68 -16.87 2.73 8.38
N ARG A 69 -17.97 2.61 9.12
CA ARG A 69 -17.97 2.46 10.59
C ARG A 69 -17.46 1.10 11.05
N ASP A 70 -17.48 0.11 10.17
CA ASP A 70 -16.96 -1.23 10.45
C ASP A 70 -15.42 -1.29 10.43
N PHE A 71 -14.77 -0.22 9.94
CA PHE A 71 -13.32 -0.12 9.90
C PHE A 71 -12.76 0.40 11.23
N GLN A 72 -12.01 -0.45 11.91
CA GLN A 72 -11.27 -0.08 13.11
C GLN A 72 -9.95 0.60 12.74
N TYR A 73 -9.62 1.73 13.38
CA TYR A 73 -8.27 2.31 13.29
C TYR A 73 -7.27 1.42 14.01
N ILE A 74 -6.21 1.01 13.30
CA ILE A 74 -5.24 0.02 13.79
C ILE A 74 -3.96 0.68 14.26
N CYS A 75 -3.29 1.40 13.36
CA CYS A 75 -1.96 1.94 13.60
C CYS A 75 -1.57 3.00 12.55
N LYS A 76 -0.42 3.64 12.79
CA LYS A 76 0.24 4.47 11.77
C LYS A 76 1.16 3.61 10.89
N LEU A 77 1.35 4.06 9.66
CA LEU A 77 2.31 3.50 8.72
C LEU A 77 3.41 4.53 8.43
N LYS A 78 4.67 4.10 8.48
CA LYS A 78 5.84 4.92 8.15
C LYS A 78 6.68 4.21 7.11
N ILE A 79 7.18 4.97 6.13
CA ILE A 79 8.12 4.47 5.15
C ILE A 79 9.55 4.72 5.64
N LYS A 80 10.38 3.66 5.61
CA LYS A 80 11.84 3.77 5.66
C LYS A 80 12.33 3.94 4.22
N PRO A 81 13.09 5.01 3.91
CA PRO A 81 13.61 5.22 2.57
C PRO A 81 14.72 4.23 2.21
N LEU A 82 15.04 4.16 0.92
CA LEU A 82 16.26 3.52 0.43
C LEU A 82 17.44 4.23 1.08
N GLU A 83 18.37 3.46 1.60
CA GLU A 83 19.60 3.96 2.20
C GLU A 83 20.79 3.19 1.63
N ILE A 84 21.84 3.90 1.23
CA ILE A 84 23.11 3.31 0.77
C ILE A 84 24.21 3.88 1.66
N VAL A 85 24.88 3.01 2.41
CA VAL A 85 26.00 3.37 3.28
C VAL A 85 27.18 2.50 2.91
N ASN A 86 28.31 3.10 2.52
CA ASN A 86 29.51 2.36 2.10
C ASN A 86 29.19 1.28 1.04
N ASP A 87 28.37 1.63 0.05
CA ASP A 87 27.87 0.76 -1.02
C ASP A 87 27.02 -0.44 -0.57
N ILE A 88 26.55 -0.46 0.68
CA ILE A 88 25.58 -1.43 1.20
C ILE A 88 24.18 -0.84 1.06
N VAL A 89 23.33 -1.51 0.28
CA VAL A 89 21.95 -1.10 0.01
C VAL A 89 21.00 -1.64 1.05
N THR A 90 20.21 -0.75 1.67
CA THR A 90 19.05 -1.08 2.48
C THR A 90 17.79 -0.61 1.78
N ASN A 91 16.94 -1.55 1.39
CA ASN A 91 15.71 -1.27 0.63
C ASN A 91 14.66 -0.46 1.40
N GLU A 92 13.76 0.14 0.63
CA GLU A 92 12.56 0.78 1.18
C GLU A 92 11.70 -0.22 1.96
N LYS A 93 11.06 0.25 3.03
CA LYS A 93 10.20 -0.60 3.85
C LYS A 93 9.12 0.19 4.55
N ILE A 94 7.87 -0.18 4.36
CA ILE A 94 6.73 0.29 5.14
C ILE A 94 6.70 -0.48 6.47
N LEU A 95 6.61 0.28 7.56
CA LEU A 95 6.57 -0.19 8.93
C LEU A 95 5.23 0.23 9.55
N ALA A 96 4.59 -0.70 10.25
CA ALA A 96 3.46 -0.42 11.13
C ALA A 96 3.97 -0.08 12.53
N PHE A 97 3.49 1.00 13.12
CA PHE A 97 3.90 1.50 14.43
C PHE A 97 2.76 2.30 15.07
N ASP A 98 2.89 2.66 16.35
CA ASP A 98 1.84 3.35 17.11
C ASP A 98 0.48 2.63 17.02
N PHE A 99 0.46 1.32 17.32
CA PHE A 99 -0.79 0.58 17.44
C PHE A 99 -1.65 1.18 18.56
N VAL A 100 -2.96 1.27 18.35
CA VAL A 100 -3.88 1.85 19.34
C VAL A 100 -3.81 1.09 20.66
N ASN A 101 -3.81 -0.25 20.58
CA ASN A 101 -3.73 -1.16 21.72
C ASN A 101 -3.34 -2.58 21.25
N LYS A 102 -3.23 -3.51 22.20
CA LYS A 102 -2.87 -4.91 21.91
C LYS A 102 -3.92 -5.66 21.09
N GLU A 103 -5.18 -5.24 21.16
CA GLU A 103 -6.28 -5.82 20.38
C GLU A 103 -6.13 -5.49 18.89
N THR A 104 -5.96 -4.21 18.54
CA THR A 104 -5.70 -3.76 17.16
C THR A 104 -4.41 -4.37 16.59
N GLU A 105 -3.38 -4.52 17.42
CA GLU A 105 -2.16 -5.23 17.02
C GLU A 105 -2.42 -6.72 16.73
N ASN A 106 -3.31 -7.37 17.48
CA ASN A 106 -3.74 -8.74 17.19
C ASN A 106 -4.51 -8.82 15.87
N VAL A 107 -5.43 -7.90 15.59
CA VAL A 107 -6.14 -7.83 14.29
C VAL A 107 -5.13 -7.74 13.15
N PHE A 108 -4.16 -6.84 13.23
CA PHE A 108 -3.09 -6.71 12.22
C PHE A 108 -2.28 -8.00 12.01
N LYS A 109 -1.95 -8.71 13.10
CA LYS A 109 -1.06 -9.88 13.07
C LYS A 109 -1.78 -11.21 12.78
N LYS A 110 -3.08 -11.32 13.08
CA LYS A 110 -3.77 -12.62 13.18
C LYS A 110 -5.08 -12.71 12.41
N SER A 111 -5.79 -11.60 12.14
CA SER A 111 -7.04 -11.65 11.37
C SER A 111 -6.78 -12.24 9.99
N LEU A 112 -7.48 -13.32 9.66
CA LEU A 112 -7.35 -14.03 8.40
C LEU A 112 -8.52 -13.66 7.49
N GLY A 113 -8.25 -12.85 6.46
CA GLY A 113 -9.32 -12.30 5.62
C GLY A 113 -9.79 -10.95 6.16
N ALA A 114 -9.40 -9.87 5.49
CA ALA A 114 -9.74 -8.53 5.93
C ALA A 114 -9.88 -7.57 4.75
N VAL A 115 -10.74 -6.57 4.92
CA VAL A 115 -10.73 -5.35 4.10
C VAL A 115 -9.97 -4.29 4.87
N TYR A 116 -9.10 -3.56 4.18
CA TYR A 116 -8.33 -2.49 4.76
C TYR A 116 -8.52 -1.19 3.98
N MET A 117 -8.37 -0.10 4.72
CA MET A 117 -8.29 1.24 4.18
C MET A 117 -6.96 1.85 4.62
N ILE A 118 -6.22 2.40 3.66
CA ILE A 118 -5.05 3.23 3.92
C ILE A 118 -5.45 4.68 3.63
N THR A 119 -5.21 5.55 4.60
CA THR A 119 -5.41 6.99 4.48
C THR A 119 -4.08 7.72 4.64
N CYS A 120 -4.04 8.97 4.19
CA CYS A 120 -2.91 9.87 4.41
C CYS A 120 -3.43 11.19 4.96
N VAL A 121 -2.89 11.64 6.08
CA VAL A 121 -3.11 12.98 6.61
C VAL A 121 -2.15 13.93 5.92
N SER A 122 -2.67 14.99 5.30
CA SER A 122 -1.90 16.13 4.78
C SER A 122 -2.62 17.41 5.14
N ASP A 123 -1.89 18.44 5.60
CA ASP A 123 -2.45 19.74 5.98
C ASP A 123 -3.63 19.62 6.99
N GLY A 124 -3.51 18.66 7.93
CA GLY A 124 -4.53 18.38 8.94
C GLY A 124 -5.78 17.66 8.42
N LYS A 125 -5.85 17.34 7.12
CA LYS A 125 -6.97 16.63 6.49
C LYS A 125 -6.60 15.20 6.20
N GLU A 126 -7.50 14.27 6.50
CA GLU A 126 -7.28 12.84 6.27
C GLU A 126 -7.95 12.40 4.98
N HIS A 127 -7.14 11.96 4.02
CA HIS A 127 -7.58 11.60 2.67
C HIS A 127 -7.53 10.10 2.45
N ILE A 128 -8.55 9.56 1.77
CA ILE A 128 -8.62 8.13 1.44
C ILE A 128 -7.68 7.83 0.26
N ILE A 129 -6.72 6.93 0.45
CA ILE A 129 -5.70 6.59 -0.56
C ILE A 129 -6.00 5.26 -1.24
N LYS A 130 -6.41 4.28 -0.44
CA LYS A 130 -6.62 2.91 -0.90
C LYS A 130 -7.69 2.20 -0.10
N PHE A 131 -8.55 1.49 -0.81
CA PHE A 131 -9.21 0.31 -0.28
C PHE A 131 -8.53 -0.94 -0.83
N GLY A 132 -8.46 -1.99 -0.04
CA GLY A 132 -7.98 -3.27 -0.51
C GLY A 132 -8.47 -4.41 0.34
N GLN A 133 -8.40 -5.63 -0.18
CA GLN A 133 -8.57 -6.83 0.63
C GLN A 133 -7.30 -7.68 0.69
N THR A 134 -7.25 -8.53 1.70
CA THR A 134 -6.29 -9.61 1.81
C THR A 134 -7.00 -10.87 2.28
N ARG A 135 -6.61 -12.03 1.75
CA ARG A 135 -7.03 -13.36 2.24
C ARG A 135 -6.16 -13.85 3.40
N THR A 136 -4.99 -13.23 3.57
CA THR A 136 -4.06 -13.52 4.66
C THR A 136 -4.07 -12.39 5.69
N THR A 137 -3.19 -12.44 6.68
CA THR A 137 -3.08 -11.35 7.67
C THR A 137 -2.60 -10.06 7.04
N PHE A 138 -2.96 -8.91 7.63
CA PHE A 138 -2.45 -7.64 7.11
C PHE A 138 -0.93 -7.53 7.29
N LYS A 139 -0.34 -8.12 8.33
CA LYS A 139 1.13 -8.25 8.47
C LYS A 139 1.77 -8.88 7.22
N GLU A 140 1.22 -9.98 6.74
CA GLU A 140 1.70 -10.62 5.51
C GLU A 140 1.44 -9.77 4.27
N ARG A 141 0.28 -9.10 4.21
CA ARG A 141 -0.02 -8.16 3.13
C ARG A 141 0.96 -6.98 3.10
N LEU A 142 1.36 -6.46 4.25
CA LEU A 142 2.36 -5.40 4.39
C LEU A 142 3.75 -5.89 3.96
N ASN A 143 4.11 -7.12 4.30
CA ASN A 143 5.34 -7.74 3.79
C ASN A 143 5.32 -7.89 2.27
N SER A 144 4.17 -8.25 1.69
CA SER A 144 3.98 -8.26 0.23
C SER A 144 4.18 -6.85 -0.36
N TYR A 145 3.56 -5.82 0.24
CA TYR A 145 3.80 -4.44 -0.18
C TYR A 145 5.29 -4.09 -0.17
N ASN A 146 6.03 -4.50 0.87
CA ASN A 146 7.46 -4.28 1.00
C ASN A 146 8.34 -4.99 -0.04
N CYS A 147 7.78 -5.82 -0.92
CA CYS A 147 8.48 -6.27 -2.12
C CYS A 147 8.51 -5.20 -3.23
N GLY A 148 7.72 -4.13 -3.14
CA GLY A 148 7.62 -3.06 -4.14
C GLY A 148 8.80 -2.09 -4.17
N THR A 149 10.01 -2.55 -3.87
CA THR A 149 11.24 -1.75 -3.77
C THR A 149 11.83 -1.50 -5.15
N VAL A 150 12.68 -0.48 -5.27
CA VAL A 150 13.35 -0.18 -6.56
C VAL A 150 14.32 -1.28 -6.99
N THR A 151 14.87 -2.06 -6.05
CA THR A 151 15.72 -3.21 -6.37
C THR A 151 14.96 -4.39 -6.98
N TYR A 152 13.64 -4.42 -6.79
CA TYR A 152 12.74 -5.44 -7.35
C TYR A 152 11.82 -4.85 -8.43
N TRP A 153 12.26 -3.74 -9.04
CA TRP A 153 11.54 -3.13 -10.15
C TRP A 153 11.35 -4.17 -11.27
N ARG A 154 10.09 -4.34 -11.71
CA ARG A 154 9.62 -5.37 -12.69
C ARG A 154 9.51 -6.82 -12.21
N THR A 155 10.08 -7.20 -11.07
CA THR A 155 9.83 -8.53 -10.48
C THR A 155 8.75 -8.50 -9.40
N ALA A 156 8.49 -7.32 -8.82
CA ALA A 156 7.40 -7.09 -7.89
C ALA A 156 6.06 -6.80 -8.59
N SER A 157 4.95 -7.03 -7.88
CA SER A 157 3.63 -6.57 -8.33
C SER A 157 3.62 -5.05 -8.52
N THR A 158 3.09 -4.59 -9.65
CA THR A 158 3.01 -3.16 -9.96
C THR A 158 2.20 -2.38 -8.92
N THR A 159 1.20 -3.00 -8.28
CA THR A 159 0.46 -2.38 -7.17
C THR A 159 1.34 -2.18 -5.92
N ASN A 160 2.24 -3.12 -5.66
CA ASN A 160 3.17 -3.00 -4.53
C ASN A 160 4.20 -1.90 -4.79
N ILE A 161 4.72 -1.82 -6.02
CA ILE A 161 5.55 -0.70 -6.49
C ILE A 161 4.79 0.62 -6.29
N LYS A 162 3.57 0.75 -6.81
CA LYS A 162 2.74 1.95 -6.66
C LYS A 162 2.65 2.40 -5.20
N ILE A 163 2.37 1.49 -4.27
CA ILE A 163 2.20 1.82 -2.84
C ILE A 163 3.51 2.27 -2.20
N VAL A 164 4.58 1.48 -2.27
CA VAL A 164 5.86 1.80 -1.62
C VAL A 164 6.43 3.11 -2.17
N GLN A 165 6.44 3.23 -3.50
CA GLN A 165 7.07 4.37 -4.17
C GLN A 165 6.28 5.66 -4.01
N SER A 166 4.96 5.57 -3.90
CA SER A 166 4.15 6.75 -3.56
C SER A 166 4.31 7.18 -2.10
N MET A 167 4.46 6.22 -1.16
CA MET A 167 4.77 6.56 0.22
C MET A 167 6.14 7.26 0.34
N ILE A 168 7.16 6.86 -0.43
CA ILE A 168 8.43 7.61 -0.53
C ILE A 168 8.22 9.00 -1.13
N THR A 169 7.51 9.08 -2.25
CA THR A 169 7.27 10.33 -2.99
C THR A 169 6.57 11.37 -2.10
N THR A 170 5.63 10.94 -1.28
CA THR A 170 4.88 11.81 -0.36
C THR A 170 5.53 11.97 1.02
N TYR A 171 6.67 11.34 1.29
CA TYR A 171 7.26 11.33 2.62
C TYR A 171 7.75 12.73 3.02
N THR A 172 7.02 13.35 3.96
CA THR A 172 7.38 14.63 4.58
C THR A 172 7.06 14.61 6.07
N THR A 173 7.52 15.62 6.80
CA THR A 173 7.18 15.80 8.22
C THR A 173 5.70 16.12 8.48
N GLN A 174 4.96 16.50 7.43
CA GLN A 174 3.54 16.89 7.52
C GLN A 174 2.58 15.78 7.08
N THR A 175 3.11 14.64 6.65
CA THR A 175 2.31 13.50 6.18
C THR A 175 2.29 12.37 7.20
N ALA A 176 1.10 11.82 7.46
CA ALA A 176 0.95 10.63 8.30
C ALA A 176 0.02 9.62 7.65
N TYR A 177 0.53 8.43 7.34
CA TYR A 177 -0.29 7.34 6.84
C TYR A 177 -0.93 6.58 8.00
N LYS A 178 -2.20 6.22 7.84
CA LYS A 178 -2.95 5.42 8.82
C LYS A 178 -3.51 4.17 8.16
N LEU A 179 -3.63 3.12 8.97
CA LEU A 179 -4.24 1.86 8.60
C LEU A 179 -5.54 1.66 9.38
N TYR A 180 -6.60 1.34 8.64
CA TYR A 180 -7.86 0.88 9.19
C TYR A 180 -8.17 -0.51 8.64
N ILE A 181 -8.76 -1.38 9.47
CA ILE A 181 -9.13 -2.75 9.08
C ILE A 181 -10.57 -3.01 9.48
N TYR A 182 -11.35 -3.55 8.53
CA TYR A 182 -12.57 -4.29 8.79
C TYR A 182 -12.23 -5.79 8.80
N ASP A 183 -12.33 -6.40 9.99
CA ASP A 183 -12.03 -7.81 10.20
C ASP A 183 -13.16 -8.68 9.62
N CYS A 184 -12.83 -9.52 8.63
CA CYS A 184 -13.78 -10.46 8.03
C CYS A 184 -13.53 -11.91 8.49
N SER A 185 -12.71 -12.10 9.53
CA SER A 185 -12.23 -13.42 9.96
C SER A 185 -13.24 -14.24 10.75
N ASP A 186 -14.41 -13.67 11.10
CA ASP A 186 -15.51 -14.39 11.74
C ASP A 186 -16.01 -15.58 10.90
N ASP A 187 -15.76 -15.54 9.59
CA ASP A 187 -16.15 -16.54 8.61
C ASP A 187 -14.89 -17.16 7.98
N PHE A 188 -14.34 -18.21 8.60
CA PHE A 188 -13.30 -19.07 8.00
C PHE A 188 -13.90 -20.44 7.65
N TYR A 189 -13.37 -21.07 6.60
CA TYR A 189 -13.71 -22.45 6.26
C TYR A 189 -12.47 -23.34 6.21
N SER A 190 -12.65 -24.62 6.54
CA SER A 190 -11.74 -25.70 6.16
C SER A 190 -12.45 -26.58 5.13
N PHE A 191 -11.68 -27.15 4.20
CA PHE A 191 -12.19 -28.03 3.16
C PHE A 191 -11.60 -29.42 3.38
N ASN A 192 -12.44 -30.44 3.50
CA ASN A 192 -12.00 -31.82 3.49
C ASN A 192 -12.01 -32.34 2.05
N TRP A 193 -10.83 -32.72 1.55
CA TRP A 193 -10.69 -33.35 0.25
C TRP A 193 -10.14 -34.76 0.42
N HIS A 194 -10.95 -35.78 0.11
CA HIS A 194 -10.57 -37.19 0.21
C HIS A 194 -9.96 -37.58 1.57
N GLY A 195 -10.54 -37.07 2.67
CA GLY A 195 -10.08 -37.37 4.03
C GLY A 195 -8.96 -36.46 4.53
N VAL A 196 -8.45 -35.53 3.71
CA VAL A 196 -7.44 -34.55 4.11
C VAL A 196 -8.12 -33.21 4.37
N GLU A 197 -8.04 -32.72 5.60
CA GLU A 197 -8.56 -31.39 5.96
C GLU A 197 -7.56 -30.28 5.61
N SER A 198 -8.03 -29.22 4.96
CA SER A 198 -7.22 -28.03 4.71
C SER A 198 -6.98 -27.23 5.98
N LYS A 199 -5.95 -26.38 5.96
CA LYS A 199 -5.86 -25.27 6.92
C LYS A 199 -7.09 -24.35 6.82
N LYS A 200 -7.36 -23.58 7.88
CA LYS A 200 -8.35 -22.50 7.85
C LYS A 200 -8.01 -21.49 6.75
N VAL A 201 -8.99 -21.14 5.94
CA VAL A 201 -8.88 -20.17 4.86
C VAL A 201 -9.98 -19.11 5.00
N ALA A 202 -9.64 -17.87 4.64
CA ALA A 202 -10.59 -16.76 4.63
C ALA A 202 -11.71 -17.01 3.62
N THR A 203 -12.94 -16.68 4.00
CA THR A 203 -14.08 -16.68 3.07
C THR A 203 -13.97 -15.52 2.05
N PRO A 204 -14.76 -15.56 0.96
CA PRO A 204 -14.85 -14.46 0.00
C PRO A 204 -15.46 -13.15 0.52
N LYS A 205 -15.87 -13.08 1.80
CA LYS A 205 -16.51 -11.89 2.40
C LYS A 205 -15.68 -10.62 2.20
N SER A 206 -14.36 -10.69 2.40
CA SER A 206 -13.47 -9.54 2.22
C SER A 206 -13.44 -9.05 0.77
N ILE A 207 -13.60 -9.95 -0.21
CA ILE A 207 -13.65 -9.60 -1.64
C ILE A 207 -14.96 -8.86 -1.94
N ALA A 208 -16.09 -9.36 -1.44
CA ALA A 208 -17.39 -8.71 -1.63
C ALA A 208 -17.44 -7.33 -0.94
N ALA A 209 -16.91 -7.23 0.29
CA ALA A 209 -16.87 -5.98 1.02
C ALA A 209 -15.95 -4.93 0.34
N GLU A 210 -14.79 -5.32 -0.20
CA GLU A 210 -13.93 -4.44 -1.02
C GLU A 210 -14.68 -3.91 -2.26
N ASP A 211 -15.40 -4.77 -2.98
CA ASP A 211 -16.16 -4.35 -4.16
C ASP A 211 -17.26 -3.33 -3.80
N ILE A 212 -18.02 -3.60 -2.74
CA ILE A 212 -19.08 -2.69 -2.26
C ILE A 212 -18.49 -1.33 -1.86
N ILE A 213 -17.44 -1.31 -1.03
CA ILE A 213 -16.89 -0.04 -0.53
C ILE A 213 -16.30 0.81 -1.67
N ILE A 214 -15.64 0.18 -2.66
CA ILE A 214 -15.12 0.87 -3.84
C ILE A 214 -16.26 1.42 -4.70
N LYS A 215 -17.31 0.64 -4.97
CA LYS A 215 -18.47 1.10 -5.74
C LYS A 215 -19.15 2.29 -5.07
N LYS A 216 -19.30 2.23 -3.74
CA LYS A 216 -19.89 3.33 -2.95
C LYS A 216 -19.00 4.58 -2.98
N PHE A 217 -17.68 4.43 -2.86
CA PHE A 217 -16.74 5.54 -2.96
C PHE A 217 -16.80 6.23 -4.34
N VAL A 218 -16.74 5.44 -5.42
CA VAL A 218 -16.82 5.97 -6.79
C VAL A 218 -18.16 6.65 -7.04
N LYS A 219 -19.27 6.09 -6.53
CA LYS A 219 -20.59 6.73 -6.63
C LYS A 219 -20.65 8.07 -5.88
N ALA A 220 -20.02 8.17 -4.72
CA ALA A 220 -20.05 9.37 -3.89
C ALA A 220 -19.18 10.51 -4.45
N PHE A 221 -18.03 10.20 -5.05
CA PHE A 221 -17.03 11.19 -5.40
C PHE A 221 -16.67 11.25 -6.89
N SER A 222 -17.27 10.38 -7.70
CA SER A 222 -16.94 10.23 -9.12
C SER A 222 -15.44 10.02 -9.41
N LYS A 223 -14.68 9.56 -8.42
CA LYS A 223 -13.23 9.35 -8.45
C LYS A 223 -12.90 8.00 -7.82
N LYS A 224 -11.81 7.37 -8.27
CA LYS A 224 -11.24 6.15 -7.66
C LYS A 224 -10.18 6.54 -6.63
N PRO A 225 -9.98 5.75 -5.55
CA PRO A 225 -8.83 5.93 -4.67
C PRO A 225 -7.52 5.80 -5.46
N LEU A 226 -6.50 6.60 -5.12
CA LEU A 226 -5.25 6.73 -5.89
C LEU A 226 -4.56 5.40 -6.20
N ALA A 227 -4.58 4.47 -5.25
CA ALA A 227 -3.91 3.18 -5.38
C ALA A 227 -4.87 2.01 -5.73
N ASN A 228 -6.05 2.32 -6.27
CA ASN A 228 -7.01 1.37 -6.85
C ASN A 228 -7.07 1.53 -8.38
N VAL A 229 -5.93 1.33 -9.05
CA VAL A 229 -5.78 1.57 -10.50
C VAL A 229 -6.62 0.59 -11.35
N HIS A 230 -6.77 -0.66 -10.91
CA HIS A 230 -7.55 -1.70 -11.61
C HIS A 230 -8.88 -2.01 -10.91
N ALA A 231 -9.65 -0.98 -10.53
CA ALA A 231 -11.04 -1.20 -10.12
C ALA A 231 -11.92 -1.48 -11.35
N ASN A 232 -11.75 -2.67 -11.91
CA ASN A 232 -12.78 -3.49 -12.53
C ASN A 232 -12.47 -4.89 -11.99
N ALA A 233 -13.02 -5.22 -10.83
CA ALA A 233 -13.20 -6.63 -10.50
C ALA A 233 -13.95 -7.23 -11.69
N THR A 234 -13.44 -8.34 -12.20
CA THR A 234 -13.82 -9.00 -13.45
C THR A 234 -15.32 -9.29 -13.49
N ALA A 235 -16.13 -8.30 -13.82
CA ALA A 235 -17.50 -8.52 -14.24
C ALA A 235 -17.37 -9.09 -15.65
N LYS A 236 -17.71 -10.37 -15.82
CA LYS A 236 -18.29 -10.77 -17.10
C LYS A 236 -19.39 -9.74 -17.36
N LYS A 237 -19.32 -9.05 -18.51
CA LYS A 237 -20.43 -8.22 -18.95
C LYS A 237 -21.65 -9.14 -19.04
N GLU A 238 -22.50 -9.11 -18.02
CA GLU A 238 -23.84 -9.62 -18.16
C GLU A 238 -24.55 -8.60 -19.04
N ASN A 239 -24.75 -8.98 -20.30
CA ASN A 239 -25.62 -8.26 -21.20
C ASN A 239 -27.03 -8.35 -20.59
N ILE A 240 -27.57 -7.22 -20.15
CA ILE A 240 -29.01 -7.02 -20.07
C ILE A 240 -29.46 -6.61 -21.47
#